data_AF-A0A948QJP7-F1
#
_entry.id   AF-A0A948QJP7-F1
#
_cell.length_a   1.000
_cell.length_b   1.000
_cell.length_c   1.000
_cell.angle_alpha   90.00
_cell.angle_beta   90.00
_cell.angle_gamma   90.00
#
_symmetry.space_group_name_H-M   'P 1'
#
loop_
_entity.id
_entity.type
_entity.pdbx_description
1 polymer ?
#
loop_
_entity_poly.entity_id
_entity_poly.type
_entity_poly.pdbx_seq_one_letter_code
_entity_poly.pdbx_strand_id
1 'polypeptide(L)'
;MPQKKGHRSMLLPGIPGIILFVLIGHSFLPTAVHSQTSAETKISIETSLENRVTKVLKEITGSEKLIVIVNADLYSEKEKKEVKLKTEKQKPKMVLPGVPVKESIGDRKLEDLLAPLDLGDTKTMIKRMTATIMLEKGMSDSIVELVRKVASGLLGISPERGDQLIIEKIEFQRTQFSWSSLLYPPNIFWVIGIGLATMFVFTSVNFLFNPFKIFSRNIVDVISGYVAAQKERAANEDIFGGPGGARSGGQADAALGTPAGSDTMEAAGSSEEKLPFRFVRPENQKDVQEILKYETPENIAIILNYLDRNLSSRLFWSLPADMQTKVSIRFASARQLNPEDVRSLEQKVKDQLDYSLGGEDYIVNLLEYADVAAQNKIITHLQAKNPEFAKGIKAAIFNFEDIAKFDNTTIQSIIRRVNLPVFAQILKTMDDEFKTKIFGAIPEVARRRLQQEMELGRPVSEQLLRDEKRRVVGMIRRLQQEGLIVKESKT
;
A
#
# COMPACT_ATOMS: atom_id res chain seq x y z
N MET A 1 -76.15 1.77 33.12
CA MET A 1 -76.46 1.50 31.69
C MET A 1 -76.72 2.83 30.99
N PRO A 2 -76.35 3.06 29.72
CA PRO A 2 -75.32 2.39 28.91
C PRO A 2 -74.42 3.35 28.05
N GLN A 3 -73.22 2.83 27.74
CA GLN A 3 -72.42 2.85 26.50
C GLN A 3 -72.41 4.01 25.47
N LYS A 4 -71.18 4.40 25.08
CA LYS A 4 -70.63 4.38 23.70
C LYS A 4 -69.10 4.69 23.77
N LYS A 5 -68.19 3.69 23.69
CA LYS A 5 -67.49 3.08 22.53
C LYS A 5 -66.51 3.98 21.73
N GLY A 6 -65.23 3.55 21.72
CA GLY A 6 -64.20 3.81 20.71
C GLY A 6 -63.16 4.87 21.13
N HIS A 7 -61.84 4.68 21.12
CA HIS A 7 -60.98 3.76 20.38
C HIS A 7 -59.69 3.45 21.18
N ARG A 8 -59.10 2.28 20.89
CA ARG A 8 -57.95 1.67 21.56
C ARG A 8 -56.61 2.32 21.20
N SER A 9 -55.74 2.36 22.21
CA SER A 9 -54.27 2.27 22.15
C SER A 9 -53.71 1.61 20.89
N MET A 10 -52.77 2.29 20.23
CA MET A 10 -51.74 1.65 19.41
C MET A 10 -50.37 2.24 19.80
N LEU A 11 -49.71 1.51 20.71
CA LEU A 11 -48.29 1.66 21.01
C LEU A 11 -47.48 1.32 19.74
N LEU A 12 -46.65 2.25 19.26
CA LEU A 12 -45.59 1.93 18.31
C LEU A 12 -44.54 1.05 19.03
N PRO A 13 -44.09 -0.08 18.46
CA PRO A 13 -42.89 -0.75 18.91
C PRO A 13 -41.65 0.05 18.48
N GLY A 14 -40.73 0.24 19.43
CA GLY A 14 -39.50 1.02 19.28
C GLY A 14 -38.56 0.47 18.21
N ILE A 15 -38.03 1.39 17.43
CA ILE A 15 -36.92 1.17 16.50
C ILE A 15 -35.62 1.13 17.33
N PRO A 16 -34.80 0.08 17.28
CA PRO A 16 -33.47 0.11 17.87
C PRO A 16 -32.59 1.07 17.08
N GLY A 17 -32.08 2.10 17.76
CA GLY A 17 -31.25 3.14 17.19
C GLY A 17 -29.97 2.58 16.58
N ILE A 18 -29.89 2.64 15.25
CA ILE A 18 -28.63 2.59 14.52
C ILE A 18 -27.97 3.95 14.75
N ILE A 19 -26.90 3.97 15.55
CA ILE A 19 -26.06 5.16 15.74
C ILE A 19 -25.36 5.42 14.41
N LEU A 20 -25.98 6.30 13.61
CA LEU A 20 -25.39 6.92 12.44
C LEU A 20 -24.35 7.92 12.94
N PHE A 21 -23.06 7.57 12.86
CA PHE A 21 -21.99 8.51 13.15
C PHE A 21 -21.93 9.53 12.00
N VAL A 22 -22.53 10.70 12.24
CA VAL A 22 -22.46 11.86 11.35
C VAL A 22 -21.02 12.37 11.36
N LEU A 23 -20.34 12.24 10.21
CA LEU A 23 -19.08 12.88 9.92
C LEU A 23 -19.34 14.40 9.79
N ILE A 24 -19.18 15.12 10.89
CA ILE A 24 -19.24 16.59 10.91
C ILE A 24 -18.01 17.10 10.17
N GLY A 25 -18.25 17.68 8.98
CA GLY A 25 -17.25 18.43 8.23
C GLY A 25 -16.68 19.56 9.07
N HIS A 26 -15.36 19.57 9.21
CA HIS A 26 -14.61 20.77 9.55
C HIS A 26 -13.91 21.25 8.28
N SER A 27 -14.27 22.47 7.89
CA SER A 27 -13.72 23.23 6.78
C SER A 27 -12.20 23.33 6.90
N PHE A 28 -11.49 22.73 5.94
CA PHE A 28 -10.05 22.95 5.76
C PHE A 28 -9.85 24.09 4.75
N LEU A 29 -9.32 25.22 5.24
CA LEU A 29 -8.54 26.15 4.43
C LEU A 29 -7.04 25.80 4.58
N PRO A 30 -6.20 26.09 3.58
CA PRO A 30 -4.91 25.42 3.41
C PRO A 30 -3.78 26.17 4.10
N THR A 31 -2.93 25.44 4.84
CA THR A 31 -1.56 25.87 5.11
C THR A 31 -0.60 24.68 5.10
N ALA A 32 0.26 24.68 4.08
CA ALA A 32 1.63 24.16 4.05
C ALA A 32 1.88 22.67 4.36
N VAL A 33 2.09 21.88 3.29
CA VAL A 33 3.15 20.87 2.96
C VAL A 33 4.12 20.39 4.07
N HIS A 34 3.72 20.29 5.34
CA HIS A 34 4.52 19.76 6.45
C HIS A 34 3.74 18.82 7.39
N SER A 35 2.48 18.51 7.07
CA SER A 35 1.58 17.76 7.95
C SER A 35 1.52 16.25 7.70
N GLN A 36 1.89 15.76 6.52
CA GLN A 36 1.72 14.34 6.18
C GLN A 36 2.60 13.43 7.04
N THR A 37 3.87 13.77 7.24
CA THR A 37 4.80 12.97 8.08
C THR A 37 4.40 12.99 9.56
N SER A 38 3.87 14.10 10.07
CA SER A 38 3.41 14.21 11.46
C SER A 38 2.11 13.45 11.71
N ALA A 39 1.20 13.41 10.73
CA ALA A 39 -0.04 12.65 10.82
C ALA A 39 0.22 11.15 10.76
N GLU A 40 1.06 10.68 9.82
CA GLU A 40 1.46 9.27 9.71
C GLU A 40 2.22 8.78 10.95
N THR A 41 3.10 9.62 11.51
CA THR A 41 3.81 9.31 12.76
C THR A 41 2.85 9.22 13.95
N LYS A 42 1.85 10.12 14.03
CA LYS A 42 0.81 10.07 15.07
C LYS A 42 0.00 8.77 14.95
N ILE A 43 -0.49 8.45 13.75
CA ILE A 43 -1.31 7.26 13.49
C ILE A 43 -0.53 5.98 13.79
N SER A 44 0.74 5.88 13.40
CA SER A 44 1.55 4.68 13.66
C SER A 44 1.86 4.48 15.15
N ILE A 45 2.10 5.56 15.91
CA ILE A 45 2.29 5.49 17.36
C ILE A 45 1.00 5.04 18.06
N GLU A 46 -0.14 5.65 17.73
CA GLU A 46 -1.45 5.29 18.29
C GLU A 46 -1.80 3.82 18.01
N THR A 47 -1.68 3.40 16.75
CA THR A 47 -1.97 2.03 16.31
C THR A 47 -1.05 1.00 16.98
N SER A 48 0.24 1.33 17.15
CA SER A 48 1.21 0.45 17.82
C SER A 48 0.89 0.28 19.31
N LEU A 49 0.57 1.38 20.00
CA LEU A 49 0.18 1.35 21.42
C LEU A 49 -1.13 0.59 21.60
N GLU A 50 -2.13 0.86 20.76
CA GLU A 50 -3.44 0.18 20.79
C GLU A 50 -3.29 -1.33 20.62
N ASN A 51 -2.55 -1.79 19.60
CA ASN A 51 -2.35 -3.22 19.35
C ASN A 51 -1.60 -3.91 20.50
N ARG A 52 -0.60 -3.25 21.08
CA ARG A 52 0.17 -3.79 22.21
C ARG A 52 -0.69 -3.94 23.46
N VAL A 53 -1.44 -2.90 23.81
CA VAL A 53 -2.35 -2.95 24.97
C VAL A 53 -3.45 -3.98 24.73
N THR A 54 -4.07 -3.98 23.56
CA THR A 54 -5.09 -4.97 23.19
C THR A 54 -4.59 -6.40 23.36
N LYS A 55 -3.38 -6.71 22.88
CA LYS A 55 -2.82 -8.05 22.99
C LYS A 55 -2.63 -8.50 24.44
N VAL A 56 -2.05 -7.64 25.29
CA VAL A 56 -1.82 -7.97 26.70
C VAL A 56 -3.14 -8.07 27.47
N LEU A 57 -4.09 -7.17 27.20
CA LEU A 57 -5.40 -7.22 27.85
C LEU A 57 -6.22 -8.44 27.43
N LYS A 58 -6.11 -8.92 26.18
CA LYS A 58 -6.73 -10.18 25.76
C LYS A 58 -6.16 -11.38 26.51
N GLU A 59 -4.84 -11.43 26.69
CA GLU A 59 -4.18 -12.50 27.45
C GLU A 59 -4.58 -12.51 28.94
N ILE A 60 -4.80 -11.34 29.54
CA ILE A 60 -5.17 -11.21 30.96
C ILE A 60 -6.67 -11.43 31.20
N THR A 61 -7.52 -10.91 30.31
CA THR A 61 -8.98 -11.00 30.45
C THR A 61 -9.53 -12.32 29.93
N GLY A 62 -8.79 -13.03 29.06
CA GLY A 62 -9.25 -14.25 28.40
C GLY A 62 -10.43 -14.04 27.44
N SER A 63 -10.74 -12.78 27.08
CA SER A 63 -11.89 -12.42 26.26
C SER A 63 -11.48 -11.59 25.05
N GLU A 64 -12.02 -11.93 23.89
CA GLU A 64 -11.89 -11.14 22.65
C GLU A 64 -12.83 -9.92 22.65
N LYS A 65 -13.71 -9.79 23.65
CA LYS A 65 -14.69 -8.70 23.76
C LYS A 65 -14.12 -7.51 24.53
N LEU A 66 -13.13 -6.87 23.91
CA LEU A 66 -12.56 -5.61 24.40
C LEU A 66 -12.16 -4.71 23.22
N ILE A 67 -12.35 -3.41 23.38
CA ILE A 67 -11.90 -2.39 22.43
C ILE A 67 -10.95 -1.47 23.20
N VAL A 68 -9.80 -1.19 22.61
CA VAL A 68 -8.83 -0.22 23.14
C VAL A 68 -8.71 0.87 22.09
N ILE A 69 -8.74 2.13 22.50
CA ILE A 69 -8.50 3.28 21.64
C ILE A 69 -7.45 4.14 22.33
N VAL A 70 -6.38 4.48 21.63
CA VAL A 70 -5.31 5.33 22.15
C VAL A 70 -5.19 6.57 21.26
N ASN A 71 -5.30 7.75 21.86
CA ASN A 71 -5.08 9.03 21.20
C ASN A 71 -3.89 9.74 21.84
N ALA A 72 -2.89 10.12 21.05
CA ALA A 72 -1.66 10.74 21.53
C ALA A 72 -1.43 12.07 20.80
N ASP A 73 -1.29 13.16 21.55
CA ASP A 73 -0.87 14.43 20.99
C ASP A 73 0.64 14.57 21.06
N LEU A 74 1.25 14.98 19.95
CA LEU A 74 2.71 15.07 19.81
C LEU A 74 3.21 16.52 19.90
N TYR A 75 4.42 16.71 20.41
CA TYR A 75 5.10 18.02 20.40
C TYR A 75 5.57 18.41 19.00
N SER A 76 5.39 19.68 18.63
CA SER A 76 5.97 20.25 17.40
C SER A 76 7.50 20.39 17.51
N GLU A 77 8.21 20.37 16.39
CA GLU A 77 9.67 20.57 16.29
C GLU A 77 10.18 21.82 17.06
N LYS A 78 9.39 22.91 17.10
CA LYS A 78 9.71 24.13 17.85
C LYS A 78 9.57 23.94 19.36
N GLU A 79 8.53 23.23 19.82
CA GLU A 79 8.29 22.93 21.24
C GLU A 79 9.34 21.93 21.78
N LYS A 80 9.79 20.97 20.96
CA LYS A 80 10.88 20.03 21.32
C LYS A 80 12.17 20.74 21.72
N LYS A 81 12.51 21.85 21.05
CA LYS A 81 13.71 22.66 21.35
C LYS A 81 13.58 23.41 22.68
N GLU A 82 12.40 23.92 23.01
CA GLU A 82 12.14 24.61 24.28
C GLU A 82 12.10 23.65 25.48
N VAL A 83 11.53 22.46 25.31
CA VAL A 83 11.50 21.42 26.36
C VAL A 83 12.91 20.90 26.66
N LYS A 84 13.74 20.64 25.63
CA LYS A 84 15.15 20.27 25.82
C LYS A 84 15.95 21.36 26.55
N LEU A 85 15.73 22.64 26.21
CA LEU A 85 16.39 23.77 26.89
C LEU A 85 16.00 23.91 28.38
N LYS A 86 14.77 23.53 28.75
CA LYS A 86 14.29 23.58 30.15
C LYS A 86 14.84 22.42 30.99
N THR A 87 14.92 21.22 30.42
CA THR A 87 15.44 20.02 31.10
C THR A 87 16.96 20.09 31.34
N GLU A 88 17.70 20.74 30.45
CA GLU A 88 19.18 20.87 30.58
C GLU A 88 19.60 21.93 31.61
N LYS A 89 18.77 22.96 31.86
CA LYS A 89 19.03 23.99 32.88
C LYS A 89 18.77 23.53 34.33
N GLN A 90 18.19 22.35 34.55
CA GLN A 90 17.82 21.85 35.88
C GLN A 90 18.77 20.80 36.47
N LYS A 91 19.85 20.38 35.78
CA LYS A 91 20.87 19.52 36.40
C LYS A 91 21.93 20.39 37.12
N PRO A 92 22.04 20.35 38.46
CA PRO A 92 23.11 21.07 39.15
C PRO A 92 24.45 20.40 38.86
N LYS A 93 25.39 21.19 38.33
CA LYS A 93 26.77 20.80 38.08
C LYS A 93 27.52 20.82 39.41
N MET A 94 27.71 19.65 40.03
CA MET A 94 28.49 19.52 41.26
C MET A 94 29.76 18.72 40.96
N VAL A 95 30.92 19.37 41.11
CA VAL A 95 32.24 18.73 41.05
C VAL A 95 32.91 18.98 42.39
N LEU A 96 33.22 17.91 43.12
CA LEU A 96 34.29 17.87 44.13
C LEU A 96 34.98 16.49 44.10
N PRO A 97 36.30 16.42 44.33
CA PRO A 97 37.12 15.24 44.02
C PRO A 97 37.28 14.25 45.19
N GLY A 98 37.39 12.97 44.85
CA GLY A 98 38.26 11.96 45.49
C GLY A 98 38.04 11.57 46.96
N VAL A 99 37.20 10.56 47.21
CA VAL A 99 37.38 9.43 48.16
C VAL A 99 36.51 8.26 47.66
N PRO A 100 36.97 7.00 47.57
CA PRO A 100 36.12 5.88 47.18
C PRO A 100 35.25 5.46 48.37
N VAL A 101 33.94 5.61 48.26
CA VAL A 101 33.00 4.96 49.19
C VAL A 101 32.71 3.57 48.66
N LYS A 102 33.15 2.55 49.40
CA LYS A 102 32.69 1.16 49.24
C LYS A 102 31.46 0.95 50.13
N GLU A 103 30.70 -0.07 49.73
CA GLU A 103 29.58 -0.75 50.42
C GLU A 103 28.16 -0.35 49.93
N SER A 104 27.22 -1.26 49.72
CA SER A 104 27.13 -2.68 50.10
C SER A 104 26.49 -3.53 48.99
N ILE A 105 26.97 -4.77 48.85
CA ILE A 105 26.29 -5.81 48.07
C ILE A 105 25.18 -6.34 48.97
N GLY A 106 23.96 -5.82 48.84
CA GLY A 106 22.90 -6.26 49.73
C GLY A 106 21.61 -5.45 49.65
N ASP A 107 21.06 -5.24 48.45
CA ASP A 107 19.62 -5.03 48.24
C ASP A 107 19.33 -5.02 46.73
N ARG A 108 19.53 -6.16 46.07
CA ARG A 108 18.86 -6.43 44.79
C ARG A 108 17.50 -7.05 45.11
N LYS A 109 16.55 -6.21 45.55
CA LYS A 109 15.14 -6.58 45.69
C LYS A 109 14.40 -6.11 44.44
N LEU A 110 13.75 -7.07 43.76
CA LEU A 110 12.52 -7.05 42.92
C LEU A 110 12.16 -5.84 42.00
N GLU A 111 12.71 -4.66 42.21
CA GLU A 111 12.49 -3.42 41.46
C GLU A 111 13.27 -3.41 40.13
N ASP A 112 14.40 -4.12 40.05
CA ASP A 112 15.15 -4.34 38.79
C ASP A 112 14.40 -5.23 37.78
N LEU A 113 13.39 -6.00 38.22
CA LEU A 113 12.53 -6.82 37.34
C LEU A 113 11.27 -6.07 36.87
N LEU A 114 11.02 -4.86 37.39
CA LEU A 114 9.89 -4.00 37.05
C LEU A 114 10.36 -2.63 36.56
N ALA A 115 11.51 -2.57 35.89
CA ALA A 115 11.87 -1.38 35.13
C ALA A 115 10.72 -1.06 34.15
N PRO A 116 10.17 0.17 34.14
CA PRO A 116 9.21 0.59 33.13
C PRO A 116 9.83 0.30 31.77
N LEU A 117 9.11 -0.41 30.90
CA LEU A 117 9.59 -0.69 29.54
C LEU A 117 10.15 0.60 28.95
N ASP A 118 11.42 0.56 28.58
CA ASP A 118 12.13 1.68 27.99
C ASP A 118 11.40 2.10 26.71
N LEU A 119 10.60 3.15 26.80
CA LEU A 119 9.93 3.78 25.66
C LEU A 119 10.93 4.48 24.73
N GLY A 120 12.23 4.47 25.05
CA GLY A 120 13.24 5.20 24.29
C GLY A 120 12.82 6.66 24.06
N ASP A 121 13.13 7.19 22.88
CA ASP A 121 12.84 8.58 22.51
C ASP A 121 11.33 8.91 22.42
N THR A 122 10.42 7.94 22.40
CA THR A 122 8.96 8.19 22.23
C THR A 122 8.32 8.85 23.45
N LYS A 123 8.89 8.67 24.65
CA LYS A 123 8.43 9.37 25.87
C LYS A 123 8.62 10.89 25.76
N THR A 124 9.56 11.34 24.93
CA THR A 124 9.86 12.77 24.72
C THR A 124 9.02 13.42 23.63
N MET A 125 8.24 12.64 22.88
CA MET A 125 7.45 13.12 21.73
C MET A 125 5.98 13.35 22.06
N ILE A 126 5.44 12.73 23.12
CA ILE A 126 4.03 12.77 23.48
C ILE A 126 3.77 13.88 24.51
N LYS A 127 2.93 14.85 24.15
CA LYS A 127 2.46 15.97 24.98
C LYS A 127 1.40 15.52 25.99
N ARG A 128 0.38 14.81 25.51
CA ARG A 128 -0.67 14.19 26.32
C ARG A 128 -1.21 12.95 25.63
N MET A 129 -1.74 12.01 26.39
CA MET A 129 -2.33 10.78 25.88
C MET A 129 -3.64 10.45 26.56
N THR A 130 -4.65 10.08 25.77
CA THR A 130 -5.93 9.57 26.25
C THR A 130 -6.09 8.14 25.78
N ALA A 131 -6.32 7.22 26.72
CA ALA A 131 -6.61 5.83 26.42
C ALA A 131 -8.02 5.49 26.91
N THR A 132 -8.85 4.97 26.00
CA THR A 132 -10.20 4.50 26.31
C THR A 132 -10.24 2.99 26.13
N ILE A 133 -10.63 2.27 27.18
CA ILE A 133 -10.74 0.81 27.18
C ILE A 133 -12.20 0.46 27.44
N MET A 134 -12.82 -0.21 26.48
CA MET A 134 -14.19 -0.69 26.59
C MET A 134 -14.19 -2.19 26.85
N LEU A 135 -14.77 -2.60 27.97
CA LEU A 135 -14.81 -3.98 28.46
C LEU A 135 -16.25 -4.51 28.46
N GLU A 136 -16.44 -5.83 28.40
CA GLU A 136 -17.77 -6.41 28.46
C GLU A 136 -18.45 -6.16 29.81
N LYS A 137 -19.74 -5.79 29.80
CA LYS A 137 -20.54 -5.50 31.01
C LYS A 137 -20.54 -6.63 32.04
N GLY A 138 -20.42 -7.89 31.62
CA GLY A 138 -20.37 -9.07 32.48
C GLY A 138 -19.04 -9.29 33.22
N MET A 139 -18.03 -8.44 33.01
CA MET A 139 -16.71 -8.59 33.62
C MET A 139 -16.69 -8.19 35.10
N SER A 140 -16.02 -9.01 35.93
CA SER A 140 -15.88 -8.75 37.37
C SER A 140 -15.03 -7.51 37.64
N ASP A 141 -15.33 -6.80 38.73
CA ASP A 141 -14.63 -5.56 39.07
C ASP A 141 -13.15 -5.78 39.39
N SER A 142 -12.78 -6.97 39.86
CA SER A 142 -11.39 -7.39 40.06
C SER A 142 -10.57 -7.43 38.75
N ILE A 143 -11.19 -7.87 37.66
CA ILE A 143 -10.54 -7.90 36.34
C ILE A 143 -10.43 -6.47 35.80
N VAL A 144 -11.44 -5.64 36.02
CA VAL A 144 -11.42 -4.22 35.61
C VAL A 144 -10.30 -3.46 36.32
N GLU A 145 -10.07 -3.71 37.61
CA GLU A 145 -8.99 -3.11 38.38
C GLU A 145 -7.60 -3.60 37.92
N LEU A 146 -7.49 -4.90 37.60
CA LEU A 146 -6.28 -5.46 37.00
C LEU A 146 -5.97 -4.84 35.63
N VAL A 147 -6.99 -4.70 34.78
CA VAL A 147 -6.89 -4.02 33.48
C VAL A 147 -6.42 -2.58 33.67
N ARG A 148 -6.97 -1.85 34.65
CA ARG A 148 -6.56 -0.48 34.97
C ARG A 148 -5.07 -0.39 35.31
N LYS A 149 -4.59 -1.25 36.20
CA LYS A 149 -3.19 -1.27 36.67
C LYS A 149 -2.22 -1.65 35.56
N VAL A 150 -2.59 -2.63 34.72
CA VAL A 150 -1.78 -3.09 33.59
C VAL A 150 -1.74 -2.04 32.49
N ALA A 151 -2.89 -1.48 32.11
CA ALA A 151 -2.97 -0.44 31.10
C ALA A 151 -2.20 0.82 31.51
N SER A 152 -2.29 1.26 32.76
CA SER A 152 -1.53 2.41 33.25
C SER A 152 -0.01 2.17 33.18
N GLY A 153 0.43 0.94 33.51
CA GLY A 153 1.84 0.57 33.46
C GLY A 153 2.39 0.46 32.04
N LEU A 154 1.64 -0.16 31.13
CA LEU A 154 2.05 -0.34 29.73
C LEU A 154 2.10 0.98 28.95
N LEU A 155 1.16 1.88 29.23
CA LEU A 155 1.05 3.16 28.54
C LEU A 155 1.91 4.25 29.22
N GLY A 156 2.39 4.03 30.45
CA GLY A 156 3.16 5.03 31.19
C GLY A 156 2.35 6.32 31.43
N ILE A 157 1.04 6.16 31.68
CA ILE A 157 0.11 7.27 31.92
C ILE A 157 0.55 8.00 33.19
N SER A 158 0.85 9.30 33.06
CA SER A 158 1.21 10.14 34.19
C SER A 158 0.17 11.25 34.39
N PRO A 159 -0.41 11.39 35.60
CA PRO A 159 -1.34 12.48 35.90
C PRO A 159 -0.67 13.87 35.79
N GLU A 160 0.66 13.95 35.91
CA GLU A 160 1.42 15.20 35.77
C GLU A 160 1.49 15.72 34.32
N ARG A 161 1.28 14.84 33.34
CA ARG A 161 1.24 15.17 31.90
C ARG A 161 -0.17 15.49 31.39
N GLY A 162 -1.18 15.34 32.25
CA GLY A 162 -2.59 15.45 31.85
C GLY A 162 -3.10 14.24 31.06
N ASP A 163 -2.43 13.08 31.18
CA ASP A 163 -2.85 11.84 30.52
C ASP A 163 -4.12 11.29 31.20
N GLN A 164 -5.04 10.71 30.41
CA GLN A 164 -6.31 10.16 30.91
C GLN A 164 -6.49 8.69 30.52
N LEU A 165 -6.98 7.89 31.48
CA LEU A 165 -7.39 6.50 31.27
C LEU A 165 -8.89 6.38 31.57
N ILE A 166 -9.68 6.13 30.54
CA ILE A 166 -11.12 5.94 30.62
C ILE A 166 -11.39 4.45 30.44
N ILE A 167 -12.12 3.84 31.39
CA ILE A 167 -12.53 2.44 31.30
C ILE A 167 -14.04 2.39 31.38
N GLU A 168 -14.68 1.89 30.33
CA GLU A 168 -16.14 1.79 30.22
C GLU A 168 -16.58 0.35 30.05
N LYS A 169 -17.72 0.00 30.64
CA LYS A 169 -18.36 -1.30 30.44
C LYS A 169 -19.43 -1.16 29.36
N ILE A 170 -19.29 -1.90 28.25
CA ILE A 170 -20.22 -1.88 27.12
C ILE A 170 -20.82 -3.27 26.87
N GLU A 171 -21.97 -3.29 26.20
CA GLU A 171 -22.59 -4.53 25.74
C GLU A 171 -22.21 -4.77 24.27
N PHE A 172 -21.42 -5.80 24.02
CA PHE A 172 -20.99 -6.18 22.67
C PHE A 172 -22.15 -6.86 21.93
N GLN A 173 -23.01 -6.08 21.27
CA GLN A 173 -24.08 -6.60 20.42
C GLN A 173 -23.48 -7.26 19.18
N ARG A 174 -23.65 -8.58 19.03
CA ARG A 174 -23.40 -9.27 17.76
C ARG A 174 -24.60 -9.04 16.85
N THR A 175 -24.60 -7.99 16.03
CA THR A 175 -25.52 -7.95 14.89
C THR A 175 -25.11 -9.02 13.89
N GLN A 176 -25.78 -10.17 13.99
CA GLN A 176 -25.74 -11.22 12.99
C GLN A 176 -26.52 -10.67 11.79
N PHE A 177 -25.84 -10.42 10.67
CA PHE A 177 -26.52 -9.94 9.47
C PHE A 177 -27.58 -10.96 9.06
N SER A 178 -28.85 -10.56 9.14
CA SER A 178 -29.98 -11.42 8.78
C SER A 178 -30.59 -10.90 7.49
N TRP A 179 -30.44 -11.66 6.41
CA TRP A 179 -31.02 -11.38 5.10
C TRP A 179 -32.54 -11.16 5.14
N SER A 180 -33.23 -11.76 6.12
CA SER A 180 -34.68 -11.56 6.26
C SER A 180 -35.04 -10.13 6.65
N SER A 181 -34.19 -9.42 7.41
CA SER A 181 -34.46 -8.04 7.87
C SER A 181 -34.47 -6.98 6.76
N LEU A 182 -33.85 -7.28 5.60
CA LEU A 182 -33.86 -6.44 4.40
C LEU A 182 -35.17 -6.55 3.62
N LEU A 183 -35.86 -7.69 3.73
CA LEU A 183 -37.07 -8.01 2.95
C LEU A 183 -38.38 -7.81 3.75
N TYR A 184 -38.31 -7.31 4.99
CA TYR A 184 -39.48 -6.90 5.76
C TYR A 184 -39.80 -5.40 5.53
N PRO A 185 -41.09 -5.02 5.43
CA PRO A 185 -41.48 -3.61 5.43
C PRO A 185 -41.02 -2.92 6.72
N PRO A 186 -40.48 -1.68 6.67
CA PRO A 186 -40.50 -0.73 5.55
C PRO A 186 -39.31 -0.80 4.57
N ASN A 187 -38.30 -1.64 4.84
CA ASN A 187 -37.02 -1.63 4.11
C ASN A 187 -37.13 -2.15 2.67
N ILE A 188 -38.15 -2.97 2.38
CA ILE A 188 -38.38 -3.54 1.05
C ILE A 188 -38.58 -2.47 -0.04
N PHE A 189 -39.22 -1.35 0.30
CA PHE A 189 -39.42 -0.25 -0.64
C PHE A 189 -38.12 0.43 -1.04
N TRP A 190 -37.14 0.48 -0.12
CA TRP A 190 -35.83 1.08 -0.38
C TRP A 190 -34.98 0.16 -1.26
N VAL A 191 -35.02 -1.15 -1.02
CA VAL A 191 -34.36 -2.16 -1.86
C VAL A 191 -34.94 -2.16 -3.28
N ILE A 192 -36.27 -2.11 -3.42
CA ILE A 192 -36.93 -1.97 -4.72
C ILE A 192 -36.54 -0.65 -5.39
N GLY A 193 -36.47 0.45 -4.64
CA GLY A 193 -36.05 1.76 -5.14
C GLY A 193 -34.62 1.75 -5.70
N ILE A 194 -33.67 1.13 -5.01
CA ILE A 194 -32.29 0.95 -5.50
C ILE A 194 -32.27 0.09 -6.75
N GLY A 195 -33.05 -0.99 -6.78
CA GLY A 195 -33.19 -1.84 -7.96
C GLY A 195 -33.69 -1.06 -9.18
N LEU A 196 -34.72 -0.21 -9.01
CA LEU A 196 -35.24 0.63 -10.08
C LEU A 196 -34.25 1.73 -10.51
N ALA A 197 -33.55 2.36 -9.57
CA ALA A 197 -32.55 3.38 -9.87
C ALA A 197 -31.37 2.81 -10.68
N THR A 198 -30.87 1.64 -10.28
CA THR A 198 -29.80 0.95 -11.02
C THR A 198 -30.25 0.52 -12.41
N MET A 199 -31.48 0.02 -12.56
CA MET A 199 -32.07 -0.31 -13.86
C MET A 199 -32.26 0.93 -14.75
N PHE A 200 -32.68 2.06 -14.17
CA PHE A 200 -32.82 3.34 -14.88
C PHE A 200 -31.48 3.89 -15.36
N VAL A 201 -30.43 3.86 -14.51
CA VAL A 201 -29.07 4.26 -14.90
C VAL A 201 -28.54 3.38 -16.02
N PHE A 202 -28.70 2.05 -15.91
CA PHE A 202 -28.27 1.11 -16.94
C PHE A 202 -28.97 1.37 -18.28
N THR A 203 -30.29 1.57 -18.25
CA THR A 203 -31.09 1.83 -19.46
C THR A 203 -30.74 3.18 -20.07
N SER A 204 -30.51 4.20 -19.24
CA SER A 204 -30.12 5.55 -19.68
C SER A 204 -28.75 5.56 -20.34
N VAL A 205 -27.76 4.87 -19.76
CA VAL A 205 -26.43 4.72 -20.36
C VAL A 205 -26.54 3.99 -21.71
N ASN A 206 -27.32 2.91 -21.78
CA ASN A 206 -27.46 2.20 -23.05
C ASN A 206 -28.16 3.05 -24.11
N PHE A 207 -29.20 3.82 -23.75
CA PHE A 207 -29.91 4.72 -24.65
C PHE A 207 -29.02 5.86 -25.17
N LEU A 208 -28.23 6.50 -24.30
CA LEU A 208 -27.37 7.63 -24.68
C LEU A 208 -26.20 7.21 -25.58
N PHE A 209 -25.62 6.04 -25.32
CA PHE A 209 -24.39 5.60 -25.99
C PHE A 209 -24.62 4.65 -27.19
N ASN A 210 -25.82 4.11 -27.38
CA ASN A 210 -26.14 3.28 -28.54
C ASN A 210 -26.09 4.04 -29.90
N PRO A 211 -26.64 5.26 -30.06
CA PRO A 211 -26.52 6.00 -31.33
C PRO A 211 -25.05 6.38 -31.64
N PHE A 212 -24.24 6.61 -30.61
CA PHE A 212 -22.81 6.89 -30.76
C PHE A 212 -22.03 5.68 -31.31
N LYS A 213 -22.39 4.45 -30.91
CA LYS A 213 -21.80 3.21 -31.46
C LYS A 213 -22.12 2.99 -32.95
N ILE A 214 -23.28 3.42 -33.40
CA ILE A 214 -23.68 3.34 -34.82
C ILE A 214 -22.89 4.38 -35.62
N PHE A 215 -22.81 5.61 -35.09
CA PHE A 215 -22.04 6.69 -35.70
C PHE A 215 -20.55 6.37 -35.82
N SER A 216 -19.94 5.78 -34.79
CA SER A 216 -18.52 5.40 -34.81
C SER A 216 -18.21 4.32 -35.85
N ARG A 217 -19.12 3.36 -36.09
CA ARG A 217 -18.93 2.35 -37.14
C ARG A 217 -18.92 2.96 -38.53
N ASN A 218 -19.85 3.88 -38.82
CA ASN A 218 -19.90 4.54 -40.12
C ASN A 218 -18.66 5.40 -40.41
N ILE A 219 -18.06 6.04 -39.40
CA ILE A 219 -16.78 6.76 -39.57
C ILE A 219 -15.65 5.80 -39.92
N VAL A 220 -15.56 4.65 -39.24
CA VAL A 220 -14.54 3.63 -39.52
C VAL A 220 -14.71 3.03 -40.92
N ASP A 221 -15.94 2.83 -41.38
CA ASP A 221 -16.23 2.34 -42.74
C ASP A 221 -15.84 3.37 -43.82
N VAL A 222 -16.07 4.67 -43.57
CA VAL A 222 -15.65 5.75 -44.48
C VAL A 222 -14.12 5.89 -44.51
N ILE A 223 -13.45 5.83 -43.36
CA ILE A 223 -11.99 5.92 -43.28
C ILE A 223 -11.33 4.70 -43.93
N SER A 224 -11.84 3.50 -43.66
CA SER A 224 -11.31 2.27 -44.27
C SER A 224 -11.55 2.22 -45.78
N GLY A 225 -12.69 2.72 -46.27
CA GLY A 225 -12.96 2.88 -47.70
C GLY A 225 -12.00 3.88 -48.38
N TYR A 226 -11.68 4.99 -47.71
CA TYR A 226 -10.72 5.97 -48.23
C TYR A 226 -9.29 5.43 -48.28
N VAL A 227 -8.87 4.68 -47.25
CA VAL A 227 -7.56 4.02 -47.19
C VAL A 227 -7.44 2.90 -48.23
N ALA A 228 -8.51 2.12 -48.45
CA ALA A 228 -8.55 1.09 -49.49
C ALA A 228 -8.43 1.70 -50.90
N ALA A 229 -9.16 2.79 -51.17
CA ALA A 229 -9.09 3.51 -52.44
C ALA A 229 -7.72 4.17 -52.67
N GLN A 230 -7.05 4.62 -51.61
CA GLN A 230 -5.69 5.16 -51.71
C GLN A 230 -4.65 4.06 -51.99
N LYS A 231 -4.86 2.85 -51.44
CA LYS A 231 -4.00 1.68 -51.66
C LYS A 231 -4.11 1.14 -53.09
N GLU A 232 -5.30 1.17 -53.71
CA GLU A 232 -5.47 0.86 -55.13
C GLU A 232 -4.82 1.91 -56.05
N ARG A 233 -4.89 3.20 -55.70
CA ARG A 233 -4.24 4.27 -56.47
C ARG A 233 -2.71 4.16 -56.41
N ALA A 234 -2.16 3.91 -55.22
CA ALA A 234 -0.73 3.69 -55.04
C ALA A 234 -0.23 2.42 -55.76
N ALA A 235 -1.06 1.37 -55.87
CA ALA A 235 -0.72 0.17 -56.62
C ALA A 235 -0.72 0.36 -58.16
N ASN A 236 -1.45 1.36 -58.66
CA ASN A 236 -1.49 1.70 -60.10
C ASN A 236 -0.48 2.78 -60.51
N GLU A 237 0.25 3.38 -59.56
CA GLU A 237 1.21 4.47 -59.81
C GLU A 237 2.65 3.99 -60.06
N ASP A 238 2.91 2.68 -59.95
CA ASP A 238 4.25 2.08 -60.20
C ASP A 238 4.48 1.64 -61.67
N ILE A 239 3.56 1.95 -62.59
CA ILE A 239 3.71 1.64 -64.02
C ILE A 239 3.43 2.89 -64.86
N PHE A 240 4.26 3.93 -64.76
CA PHE A 240 4.72 4.79 -65.88
C PHE A 240 5.52 5.97 -65.31
N GLY A 241 6.78 6.10 -65.75
CA GLY A 241 7.70 7.14 -65.27
C GLY A 241 7.66 8.47 -66.03
N GLY A 242 8.22 9.50 -65.41
CA GLY A 242 8.91 10.62 -66.08
C GLY A 242 8.13 11.93 -66.24
N PRO A 243 8.83 13.10 -66.32
CA PRO A 243 8.46 14.31 -65.59
C PRO A 243 8.01 15.50 -66.47
N GLY A 244 7.24 16.43 -65.90
CA GLY A 244 7.12 17.80 -66.44
C GLY A 244 5.76 18.47 -66.20
N GLY A 245 5.78 19.80 -66.08
CA GLY A 245 4.62 20.62 -66.44
C GLY A 245 4.13 21.59 -65.37
N ALA A 246 4.47 22.86 -65.56
CA ALA A 246 4.08 23.99 -64.75
C ALA A 246 2.58 24.39 -64.83
N ARG A 247 2.21 25.24 -63.85
CA ARG A 247 1.34 26.44 -63.93
C ARG A 247 -0.19 26.33 -63.78
N SER A 248 -0.64 27.11 -62.79
CA SER A 248 -1.61 28.24 -62.90
C SER A 248 -3.11 27.98 -62.68
N GLY A 249 -3.62 28.59 -61.61
CA GLY A 249 -4.69 29.61 -61.71
C GLY A 249 -6.10 29.14 -61.40
N GLY A 250 -6.74 29.77 -60.42
CA GLY A 250 -8.18 29.64 -60.18
C GLY A 250 -8.63 30.20 -58.82
N GLN A 251 -8.87 31.50 -58.79
CA GLN A 251 -9.44 32.27 -57.68
C GLN A 251 -10.98 32.23 -57.69
N ALA A 252 -11.62 32.25 -56.52
CA ALA A 252 -12.78 33.09 -56.13
C ALA A 252 -13.68 32.44 -55.05
N ASP A 253 -13.56 32.97 -53.83
CA ASP A 253 -14.60 33.54 -52.95
C ASP A 253 -16.06 33.05 -52.98
N ALA A 254 -16.59 32.69 -51.80
CA ALA A 254 -17.97 32.97 -51.40
C ALA A 254 -18.17 32.98 -49.87
N ALA A 255 -18.49 34.18 -49.36
CA ALA A 255 -19.35 34.56 -48.21
C ALA A 255 -19.12 33.92 -46.81
N LEU A 256 -18.62 34.65 -45.80
CA LEU A 256 -19.28 35.66 -44.92
C LEU A 256 -20.48 35.16 -44.11
N GLY A 257 -20.32 35.18 -42.78
CA GLY A 257 -21.40 35.05 -41.81
C GLY A 257 -20.91 34.92 -40.36
N THR A 258 -20.43 36.02 -39.77
CA THR A 258 -20.31 36.18 -38.31
C THR A 258 -21.71 36.45 -37.71
N PRO A 259 -21.95 36.07 -36.45
CA PRO A 259 -22.30 37.13 -35.51
C PRO A 259 -21.55 37.01 -34.18
N ALA A 260 -21.13 38.17 -33.68
CA ALA A 260 -20.54 38.38 -32.38
C ALA A 260 -21.59 38.28 -31.27
N GLY A 261 -21.11 37.93 -30.07
CA GLY A 261 -21.73 38.34 -28.81
C GLY A 261 -22.25 37.20 -27.95
N SER A 262 -21.44 36.78 -26.97
CA SER A 262 -21.86 36.80 -25.57
C SER A 262 -20.69 36.43 -24.66
N ASP A 263 -20.19 37.45 -23.98
CA ASP A 263 -19.39 37.35 -22.78
C ASP A 263 -20.07 36.45 -21.74
N THR A 264 -19.38 35.40 -21.31
CA THR A 264 -19.49 34.84 -19.97
C THR A 264 -18.09 34.34 -19.57
N MET A 265 -17.27 35.27 -19.11
CA MET A 265 -16.30 34.94 -18.07
C MET A 265 -17.08 34.59 -16.80
N GLU A 266 -16.58 33.56 -16.09
CA GLU A 266 -16.55 33.43 -14.63
C GLU A 266 -17.01 32.04 -14.14
N ALA A 267 -16.17 31.49 -13.25
CA ALA A 267 -16.25 30.19 -12.57
C ALA A 267 -15.69 28.95 -13.30
N ALA A 268 -14.47 29.06 -13.83
CA ALA A 268 -13.55 27.92 -13.82
C ALA A 268 -12.74 27.99 -12.52
N GLY A 269 -13.18 27.22 -11.52
CA GLY A 269 -12.38 26.96 -10.33
C GLY A 269 -10.97 26.54 -10.75
N SER A 270 -9.98 26.99 -9.97
CA SER A 270 -8.58 26.62 -10.11
C SER A 270 -8.43 25.10 -10.21
N SER A 271 -8.40 24.60 -11.44
CA SER A 271 -7.83 23.31 -11.77
C SER A 271 -6.39 23.40 -11.29
N GLU A 272 -6.04 22.66 -10.24
CA GLU A 272 -4.65 22.28 -10.06
C GLU A 272 -4.19 21.73 -11.41
N GLU A 273 -3.34 22.47 -12.12
CA GLU A 273 -2.64 21.96 -13.29
C GLU A 273 -1.84 20.75 -12.81
N LYS A 274 -2.43 19.56 -12.98
CA LYS A 274 -1.73 18.30 -12.76
C LYS A 274 -0.56 18.32 -13.75
N LEU A 275 0.64 18.51 -13.23
CA LEU A 275 1.87 18.41 -14.02
C LEU A 275 1.84 17.09 -14.81
N PRO A 276 2.15 17.09 -16.12
CA PRO A 276 2.14 15.87 -16.92
C PRO A 276 3.01 14.76 -16.31
N PHE A 277 2.63 13.51 -16.53
CA PHE A 277 3.40 12.30 -16.16
C PHE A 277 3.56 12.04 -14.65
N ARG A 278 2.72 12.63 -13.78
CA ARG A 278 2.76 12.40 -12.31
C ARG A 278 2.58 10.93 -11.87
N PHE A 279 2.04 10.08 -12.74
CA PHE A 279 1.83 8.66 -12.47
C PHE A 279 3.12 7.83 -12.59
N VAL A 280 4.18 8.37 -13.19
CA VAL A 280 5.48 7.72 -13.25
C VAL A 280 6.18 7.88 -11.90
N ARG A 281 6.55 6.76 -11.30
CA ARG A 281 7.13 6.68 -9.95
C ARG A 281 8.30 5.69 -9.93
N PRO A 282 9.16 5.71 -8.89
CA PRO A 282 10.24 4.73 -8.78
C PRO A 282 9.75 3.28 -8.84
N GLU A 283 8.53 3.01 -8.34
CA GLU A 283 7.94 1.66 -8.31
C GLU A 283 7.68 1.08 -9.71
N ASN A 284 7.31 1.90 -10.69
CA ASN A 284 6.99 1.49 -12.06
C ASN A 284 8.10 1.84 -13.07
N GLN A 285 9.31 2.13 -12.57
CA GLN A 285 10.43 2.54 -13.41
C GLN A 285 10.77 1.49 -14.49
N LYS A 286 10.72 0.19 -14.16
CA LYS A 286 11.02 -0.88 -15.14
C LYS A 286 10.03 -0.91 -16.30
N ASP A 287 8.75 -0.76 -16.01
CA ASP A 287 7.70 -0.78 -17.04
C ASP A 287 7.83 0.44 -17.96
N VAL A 288 8.13 1.61 -17.37
CA VAL A 288 8.42 2.82 -18.14
C VAL A 288 9.68 2.65 -18.98
N GLN A 289 10.74 1.99 -18.49
CA GLN A 289 11.92 1.69 -19.31
C GLN A 289 11.57 0.84 -20.53
N GLU A 290 10.67 -0.14 -20.39
CA GLU A 290 10.23 -0.97 -21.50
C GLU A 290 9.43 -0.16 -22.53
N ILE A 291 8.54 0.72 -22.06
CA ILE A 291 7.80 1.65 -22.93
C ILE A 291 8.75 2.56 -23.71
N LEU A 292 9.76 3.12 -23.06
CA LEU A 292 10.71 4.05 -23.69
C LEU A 292 11.53 3.43 -24.82
N LYS A 293 11.71 2.10 -24.86
CA LYS A 293 12.44 1.41 -25.95
C LYS A 293 11.74 1.56 -27.30
N TYR A 294 10.42 1.75 -27.31
CA TYR A 294 9.60 1.86 -28.51
C TYR A 294 9.19 3.31 -28.83
N GLU A 295 9.69 4.28 -28.06
CA GLU A 295 9.36 5.70 -28.24
C GLU A 295 10.41 6.46 -29.06
N THR A 296 9.98 7.59 -29.61
CA THR A 296 10.86 8.48 -30.38
C THR A 296 11.76 9.31 -29.46
N PRO A 297 12.96 9.74 -29.92
CA PRO A 297 13.84 10.61 -29.14
C PRO A 297 13.14 11.90 -28.66
N GLU A 298 12.23 12.44 -29.47
CA GLU A 298 11.38 13.57 -29.13
C GLU A 298 10.49 13.26 -27.92
N ASN A 299 9.72 12.17 -27.98
CA ASN A 299 8.81 11.79 -26.91
C ASN A 299 9.55 11.46 -25.61
N ILE A 300 10.69 10.78 -25.72
CA ILE A 300 11.54 10.46 -24.56
C ILE A 300 12.05 11.74 -23.91
N ALA A 301 12.51 12.73 -24.69
CA ALA A 301 12.95 14.01 -24.14
C ALA A 301 11.81 14.75 -23.41
N ILE A 302 10.60 14.71 -23.96
CA ILE A 302 9.40 15.29 -23.32
C ILE A 302 9.13 14.59 -21.99
N ILE A 303 9.03 13.26 -22.01
CA ILE A 303 8.74 12.44 -20.81
C ILE A 303 9.77 12.75 -19.72
N LEU A 304 11.06 12.65 -20.03
CA LEU A 304 12.15 12.87 -19.06
C LEU A 304 12.21 14.30 -18.50
N ASN A 305 11.73 15.31 -19.25
CA ASN A 305 11.72 16.70 -18.81
C ASN A 305 10.72 16.93 -17.65
N TYR A 306 9.57 16.23 -17.69
CA TYR A 306 8.50 16.37 -16.70
C TYR A 306 8.66 15.46 -15.46
N LEU A 307 9.68 14.59 -15.45
CA LEU A 307 9.94 13.65 -14.36
C LEU A 307 10.93 14.22 -13.33
N ASP A 308 10.93 13.64 -12.12
CA ASP A 308 11.93 13.97 -11.10
C ASP A 308 13.34 13.69 -11.61
N ARG A 309 14.28 14.60 -11.32
CA ARG A 309 15.66 14.57 -11.82
C ARG A 309 16.35 13.21 -11.57
N ASN A 310 16.10 12.57 -10.43
CA ASN A 310 16.71 11.27 -10.12
C ASN A 310 16.16 10.17 -11.03
N LEU A 311 14.83 10.16 -11.23
CA LEU A 311 14.15 9.18 -12.06
C LEU A 311 14.50 9.40 -13.53
N SER A 312 14.50 10.65 -14.01
CA SER A 312 14.94 11.01 -15.37
C SER A 312 16.36 10.57 -15.65
N SER A 313 17.29 10.77 -14.72
CA SER A 313 18.68 10.32 -14.86
C SER A 313 18.77 8.80 -15.01
N ARG A 314 18.11 8.04 -14.13
CA ARG A 314 18.11 6.57 -14.21
C ARG A 314 17.50 6.05 -15.50
N LEU A 315 16.41 6.64 -15.97
CA LEU A 315 15.78 6.28 -17.25
C LEU A 315 16.70 6.64 -18.43
N PHE A 316 17.28 7.83 -18.44
CA PHE A 316 18.18 8.28 -19.50
C PHE A 316 19.39 7.34 -19.67
N TRP A 317 20.05 6.97 -18.57
CA TRP A 317 21.20 6.06 -18.61
C TRP A 317 20.84 4.61 -18.96
N SER A 318 19.56 4.22 -18.87
CA SER A 318 19.10 2.90 -19.31
C SER A 318 18.89 2.80 -20.83
N LEU A 319 18.86 3.92 -21.55
CA LEU A 319 18.69 3.95 -23.00
C LEU A 319 19.98 3.52 -23.73
N PRO A 320 19.89 2.99 -24.96
CA PRO A 320 21.07 2.74 -25.81
C PRO A 320 21.85 4.03 -26.10
N ALA A 321 23.17 3.94 -26.28
CA ALA A 321 24.06 5.10 -26.48
C ALA A 321 23.65 6.02 -27.66
N ASP A 322 23.14 5.43 -28.74
CA ASP A 322 22.62 6.18 -29.89
C ASP A 322 21.37 7.00 -29.51
N MET A 323 20.46 6.41 -28.72
CA MET A 323 19.27 7.12 -28.22
C MET A 323 19.64 8.20 -27.20
N GLN A 324 20.59 7.95 -26.30
CA GLN A 324 21.10 8.96 -25.36
C GLN A 324 21.63 10.20 -26.09
N THR A 325 22.36 9.99 -27.19
CA THR A 325 22.89 11.08 -28.02
C THR A 325 21.76 11.89 -28.67
N LYS A 326 20.80 11.21 -29.29
CA LYS A 326 19.63 11.86 -29.94
C LYS A 326 18.79 12.65 -28.93
N VAL A 327 18.51 12.07 -27.77
CA VAL A 327 17.75 12.72 -26.69
C VAL A 327 18.51 13.92 -26.11
N SER A 328 19.84 13.83 -25.95
CA SER A 328 20.68 14.94 -25.48
C SER A 328 20.62 16.15 -26.43
N ILE A 329 20.65 15.91 -27.74
CA ILE A 329 20.49 16.97 -28.75
C ILE A 329 19.11 17.64 -28.63
N ARG A 330 18.07 16.87 -28.28
CA ARG A 330 16.72 17.42 -28.05
C ARG A 330 16.64 18.25 -26.78
N PHE A 331 17.29 17.84 -25.68
CA PHE A 331 17.36 18.68 -24.48
C PHE A 331 18.09 20.01 -24.71
N ALA A 332 19.12 20.02 -25.55
CA ALA A 332 19.86 21.24 -25.88
C ALA A 332 19.05 22.23 -26.76
N SER A 333 17.99 21.76 -27.41
CA SER A 333 17.17 22.56 -28.31
C SER A 333 15.94 23.11 -27.59
N ALA A 334 15.91 24.40 -27.25
CA ALA A 334 14.73 25.03 -26.68
C ALA A 334 13.60 25.07 -27.73
N ARG A 335 12.53 24.31 -27.50
CA ARG A 335 11.33 24.27 -28.34
C ARG A 335 10.08 24.39 -27.47
N GLN A 336 9.12 25.16 -27.94
CA GLN A 336 7.82 25.26 -27.30
C GLN A 336 6.97 24.07 -27.74
N LEU A 337 6.50 23.28 -26.79
CA LEU A 337 5.64 22.11 -27.03
C LEU A 337 4.18 22.53 -27.00
N ASN A 338 3.36 21.96 -27.88
CA ASN A 338 1.92 22.13 -27.80
C ASN A 338 1.37 21.32 -26.61
N PRO A 339 0.61 21.93 -25.68
CA PRO A 339 0.03 21.21 -24.54
C PRO A 339 -0.78 19.97 -24.93
N GLU A 340 -1.45 19.98 -26.09
CA GLU A 340 -2.23 18.84 -26.56
C GLU A 340 -1.35 17.63 -26.95
N ASP A 341 -0.15 17.87 -27.49
CA ASP A 341 0.79 16.79 -27.82
C ASP A 341 1.33 16.14 -26.54
N VAL A 342 1.60 16.96 -25.51
CA VAL A 342 2.04 16.48 -24.20
C VAL A 342 0.94 15.65 -23.52
N ARG A 343 -0.32 16.10 -23.55
CA ARG A 343 -1.46 15.36 -23.01
C ARG A 343 -1.72 14.05 -23.76
N SER A 344 -1.60 14.07 -25.08
CA SER A 344 -1.77 12.88 -25.92
C SER A 344 -0.70 11.84 -25.62
N LEU A 345 0.55 12.29 -25.47
CA LEU A 345 1.66 11.42 -25.06
C LEU A 345 1.49 10.91 -23.63
N GLU A 346 1.06 11.77 -22.70
CA GLU A 346 0.76 11.41 -21.32
C GLU A 346 -0.28 10.28 -21.26
N GLN A 347 -1.39 10.44 -21.99
CA GLN A 347 -2.46 9.45 -22.05
C GLN A 347 -1.97 8.13 -22.67
N LYS A 348 -1.20 8.20 -23.76
CA LYS A 348 -0.62 7.00 -24.40
C LYS A 348 0.28 6.22 -23.44
N VAL A 349 1.19 6.91 -22.75
CA VAL A 349 2.11 6.28 -21.79
C VAL A 349 1.34 5.71 -20.61
N LYS A 350 0.31 6.44 -20.13
CA LYS A 350 -0.55 5.97 -19.05
C LYS A 350 -1.32 4.72 -19.43
N ASP A 351 -1.93 4.67 -20.60
CA ASP A 351 -2.67 3.50 -21.08
C ASP A 351 -1.72 2.30 -21.23
N GLN A 352 -0.54 2.50 -21.81
CA GLN A 352 0.46 1.43 -21.91
C GLN A 352 0.91 0.91 -20.54
N LEU A 353 0.99 1.78 -19.54
CA LEU A 353 1.34 1.42 -18.18
C LEU A 353 0.20 0.66 -17.47
N ASP A 354 -1.03 1.18 -17.57
CA ASP A 354 -2.23 0.59 -16.97
C ASP A 354 -2.58 -0.78 -17.60
N TYR A 355 -2.22 -1.00 -18.87
CA TYR A 355 -2.44 -2.24 -19.62
C TYR A 355 -1.18 -3.10 -19.82
N SER A 356 -0.07 -2.80 -19.14
CA SER A 356 1.11 -3.67 -19.13
C SER A 356 0.80 -4.98 -18.38
N LEU A 357 0.44 -6.02 -19.13
CA LEU A 357 0.23 -7.37 -18.61
C LEU A 357 1.52 -8.17 -18.65
N GLY A 358 2.00 -8.57 -17.47
CA GLY A 358 3.13 -9.50 -17.33
C GLY A 358 4.47 -8.82 -17.08
N GLY A 359 5.50 -9.66 -16.97
CA GLY A 359 6.86 -9.27 -16.60
C GLY A 359 7.64 -10.48 -16.07
N GLU A 360 8.97 -10.38 -16.07
CA GLU A 360 9.83 -11.42 -15.48
C GLU A 360 9.46 -11.67 -14.02
N ASP A 361 9.20 -10.60 -13.27
CA ASP A 361 8.81 -10.69 -11.85
C ASP A 361 7.47 -11.45 -11.67
N TYR A 362 6.52 -11.30 -12.60
CA TYR A 362 5.23 -12.00 -12.54
C TYR A 362 5.38 -13.50 -12.80
N ILE A 363 6.15 -13.89 -13.83
CA ILE A 363 6.36 -15.31 -14.12
C ILE A 363 7.21 -15.97 -13.03
N VAL A 364 8.20 -15.28 -12.46
CA VAL A 364 8.98 -15.75 -11.31
C VAL A 364 8.06 -16.02 -10.12
N ASN A 365 7.22 -15.05 -9.76
CA ASN A 365 6.26 -15.23 -8.67
C ASN A 365 5.31 -16.41 -8.93
N LEU A 366 4.78 -16.54 -10.15
CA LEU A 366 3.90 -17.65 -10.51
C LEU A 366 4.62 -19.01 -10.38
N LEU A 367 5.86 -19.08 -10.85
CA LEU A 367 6.67 -20.28 -10.79
C LEU A 367 7.01 -20.64 -9.34
N GLU A 368 7.30 -19.69 -8.46
CA GLU A 368 7.57 -19.94 -7.03
C GLU A 368 6.44 -20.68 -6.30
N TYR A 369 5.19 -20.48 -6.69
CA TYR A 369 4.05 -21.21 -6.13
C TYR A 369 3.80 -22.56 -6.82
N ALA A 370 4.32 -22.78 -8.02
CA ALA A 370 4.17 -24.03 -8.74
C ALA A 370 5.01 -25.16 -8.13
N ASP A 371 4.64 -26.41 -8.41
CA ASP A 371 5.43 -27.56 -8.00
C ASP A 371 6.73 -27.66 -8.82
N VAL A 372 7.79 -28.22 -8.23
CA VAL A 372 9.13 -28.33 -8.84
C VAL A 372 9.10 -28.99 -10.22
N ALA A 373 8.27 -30.00 -10.42
CA ALA A 373 8.09 -30.65 -11.71
C ALA A 373 7.51 -29.71 -12.77
N ALA A 374 6.53 -28.89 -12.41
CA ALA A 374 5.93 -27.91 -13.30
C ALA A 374 6.90 -26.75 -13.60
N GLN A 375 7.63 -26.26 -12.59
CA GLN A 375 8.68 -25.26 -12.76
C GLN A 375 9.72 -25.72 -13.78
N ASN A 376 10.30 -26.92 -13.57
CA ASN A 376 11.32 -27.48 -14.47
C ASN A 376 10.79 -27.67 -15.89
N LYS A 377 9.54 -28.12 -16.04
CA LYS A 377 8.90 -28.28 -17.36
C LYS A 377 8.81 -26.94 -18.08
N ILE A 378 8.28 -25.90 -17.42
CA ILE A 378 8.13 -24.57 -18.00
C ILE A 378 9.50 -23.96 -18.34
N ILE A 379 10.49 -24.06 -17.43
CA ILE A 379 11.85 -23.54 -17.65
C ILE A 379 12.50 -24.25 -18.84
N THR A 380 12.35 -25.57 -18.98
CA THR A 380 12.89 -26.33 -20.12
C THR A 380 12.26 -25.86 -21.44
N HIS A 381 10.94 -25.65 -21.46
CA HIS A 381 10.26 -25.10 -22.64
C HIS A 381 10.71 -23.67 -22.96
N LEU A 382 10.93 -22.83 -21.96
CA LEU A 382 11.44 -21.47 -22.14
C LEU A 382 12.88 -21.48 -22.66
N GLN A 383 13.73 -22.38 -22.15
CA GLN A 383 15.13 -22.51 -22.54
C GLN A 383 15.28 -22.90 -24.02
N ALA A 384 14.35 -23.70 -24.55
CA ALA A 384 14.31 -24.07 -25.97
C ALA A 384 14.00 -22.87 -26.90
N LYS A 385 13.24 -21.87 -26.42
CA LYS A 385 12.88 -20.68 -27.21
C LYS A 385 13.82 -19.51 -26.98
N ASN A 386 14.19 -19.25 -25.73
CA ASN A 386 15.04 -18.14 -25.32
C ASN A 386 15.90 -18.57 -24.11
N PRO A 387 17.14 -19.02 -24.33
CA PRO A 387 18.00 -19.55 -23.27
C PRO A 387 18.43 -18.48 -22.28
N GLU A 388 18.65 -17.24 -22.73
CA GLU A 388 19.07 -16.13 -21.86
C GLU A 388 17.94 -15.71 -20.92
N PHE A 389 16.70 -15.61 -21.42
CA PHE A 389 15.53 -15.32 -20.60
C PHE A 389 15.24 -16.44 -19.58
N ALA A 390 15.37 -17.70 -19.99
CA ALA A 390 15.17 -18.84 -19.09
C ALA A 390 16.23 -18.87 -17.97
N LYS A 391 17.48 -18.52 -18.26
CA LYS A 391 18.53 -18.35 -17.24
C LYS A 391 18.18 -17.24 -16.25
N GLY A 392 17.71 -16.09 -16.74
CA GLY A 392 17.25 -14.97 -15.91
C GLY A 392 16.16 -15.40 -14.93
N ILE A 393 15.07 -15.99 -15.45
CA ILE A 393 13.96 -16.49 -14.63
C ILE A 393 14.45 -17.51 -13.60
N LYS A 394 15.28 -18.48 -14.01
CA LYS A 394 15.78 -19.52 -13.10
C LYS A 394 16.63 -18.92 -11.96
N ALA A 395 17.41 -17.89 -12.23
CA ALA A 395 18.19 -17.19 -11.22
C ALA A 395 17.33 -16.30 -10.30
N ALA A 396 16.20 -15.81 -10.82
CA ALA A 396 15.28 -14.96 -10.09
C ALA A 396 14.32 -15.71 -9.15
N ILE A 397 14.05 -17.00 -9.41
CA ILE A 397 13.25 -17.87 -8.54
C ILE A 397 13.95 -18.03 -7.18
N PHE A 398 13.23 -17.70 -6.12
CA PHE A 398 13.68 -17.87 -4.75
C PHE A 398 13.23 -19.23 -4.21
N ASN A 399 14.20 -20.09 -3.91
CA ASN A 399 13.95 -21.40 -3.30
C ASN A 399 14.09 -21.32 -1.78
N PHE A 400 13.47 -22.25 -1.06
CA PHE A 400 13.60 -22.33 0.40
C PHE A 400 15.07 -22.50 0.85
N GLU A 401 15.89 -23.20 0.08
CA GLU A 401 17.32 -23.40 0.35
C GLU A 401 18.12 -22.10 0.25
N ASP A 402 17.63 -21.10 -0.50
CA ASP A 402 18.29 -19.81 -0.61
C ASP A 402 18.29 -19.02 0.71
N ILE A 403 17.54 -19.46 1.72
CA ILE A 403 17.59 -18.89 3.08
C ILE A 403 19.02 -18.92 3.64
N ALA A 404 19.81 -19.95 3.30
CA ALA A 404 21.18 -20.10 3.77
C ALA A 404 22.14 -19.02 3.21
N LYS A 405 21.74 -18.30 2.15
CA LYS A 405 22.52 -17.23 1.52
C LYS A 405 22.39 -15.89 2.23
N PHE A 406 21.44 -15.74 3.16
CA PHE A 406 21.30 -14.53 3.95
C PHE A 406 22.34 -14.45 5.08
N ASP A 407 22.52 -13.25 5.60
CA ASP A 407 23.32 -13.01 6.79
C ASP A 407 22.66 -13.61 8.04
N ASN A 408 23.46 -13.81 9.08
CA ASN A 408 22.99 -14.48 10.29
C ASN A 408 21.84 -13.71 10.97
N THR A 409 21.80 -12.38 10.88
CA THR A 409 20.75 -11.56 11.53
C THR A 409 19.40 -11.70 10.81
N THR A 410 19.43 -11.74 9.48
CA THR A 410 18.26 -12.04 8.66
C THR A 410 17.74 -13.45 8.91
N ILE A 411 18.64 -14.45 8.92
CA ILE A 411 18.25 -15.85 9.19
C ILE A 411 17.56 -15.97 10.56
N GLN A 412 18.11 -15.32 11.60
CA GLN A 412 17.47 -15.28 12.92
C GLN A 412 16.07 -14.64 12.87
N SER A 413 15.91 -13.55 12.11
CA SER A 413 14.64 -12.85 11.97
C SER A 413 13.58 -13.70 11.27
N ILE A 414 13.99 -14.47 10.27
CA ILE A 414 13.13 -15.43 9.57
C ILE A 414 12.69 -16.54 10.53
N ILE A 415 13.64 -17.18 11.23
CA ILE A 415 13.36 -18.31 12.14
C ILE A 415 12.43 -17.92 13.31
N ARG A 416 12.43 -16.66 13.75
CA ARG A 416 11.49 -16.18 14.79
C ARG A 416 10.03 -16.14 14.33
N ARG A 417 9.77 -16.18 13.02
CA ARG A 417 8.43 -16.06 12.41
C ARG A 417 7.91 -17.40 11.84
N VAL A 418 8.71 -18.46 11.90
CA VAL A 418 8.31 -19.79 11.42
C VAL A 418 7.69 -20.62 12.54
N ASN A 419 6.83 -21.58 12.17
CA ASN A 419 6.31 -22.55 13.12
C ASN A 419 7.42 -23.55 13.47
N LEU A 420 7.95 -23.47 14.70
CA LEU A 420 9.13 -24.22 15.13
C LEU A 420 8.96 -25.76 14.98
N PRO A 421 7.86 -26.39 15.42
CA PRO A 421 7.56 -27.81 15.15
C PRO A 421 7.66 -28.22 13.67
N VAL A 422 7.05 -27.44 12.78
CA VAL A 422 7.02 -27.77 11.35
C VAL A 422 8.39 -27.50 10.72
N PHE A 423 9.05 -26.41 11.09
CA PHE A 423 10.38 -26.07 10.62
C PHE A 423 11.44 -27.10 11.04
N ALA A 424 11.33 -27.67 12.25
CA ALA A 424 12.17 -28.77 12.70
C ALA A 424 12.05 -30.00 11.79
N GLN A 425 10.82 -30.38 11.40
CA GLN A 425 10.63 -31.48 10.45
C GLN A 425 11.13 -31.13 9.04
N ILE A 426 10.98 -29.88 8.59
CA ILE A 426 11.59 -29.41 7.34
C ILE A 426 13.10 -29.60 7.38
N LEU A 427 13.77 -29.16 8.45
CA LEU A 427 15.21 -29.27 8.58
C LEU A 427 15.73 -30.70 8.54
N LYS A 428 14.97 -31.70 9.02
CA LYS A 428 15.38 -33.12 8.89
C LYS A 428 15.54 -33.56 7.44
N THR A 429 14.72 -33.00 6.54
CA THR A 429 14.72 -33.33 5.12
C THR A 429 15.76 -32.57 4.30
N MET A 430 16.46 -31.61 4.90
CA MET A 430 17.44 -30.76 4.24
C MET A 430 18.85 -31.35 4.31
N ASP A 431 19.72 -30.87 3.43
CA ASP A 431 21.14 -31.21 3.41
C ASP A 431 21.88 -30.71 4.66
N ASP A 432 22.95 -31.40 5.02
CA ASP A 432 23.72 -31.09 6.23
C ASP A 432 24.43 -29.74 6.17
N GLU A 433 24.77 -29.27 4.96
CA GLU A 433 25.31 -27.92 4.74
C GLU A 433 24.29 -26.85 5.15
N PHE A 434 23.03 -27.00 4.70
CA PHE A 434 21.94 -26.09 5.05
C PHE A 434 21.69 -26.10 6.57
N LYS A 435 21.60 -27.30 7.18
CA LYS A 435 21.44 -27.44 8.64
C LYS A 435 22.56 -26.72 9.40
N THR A 436 23.81 -26.94 8.99
CA THR A 436 24.99 -26.34 9.66
C THR A 436 24.94 -24.81 9.60
N LYS A 437 24.60 -24.25 8.44
CA LYS A 437 24.45 -22.80 8.29
C LYS A 437 23.33 -22.23 9.17
N ILE A 438 22.16 -22.89 9.19
CA ILE A 438 21.01 -22.48 10.01
C ILE A 438 21.35 -22.55 11.51
N PHE A 439 21.96 -23.64 11.97
CA PHE A 439 22.35 -23.77 13.37
C PHE A 439 23.45 -22.80 13.77
N GLY A 440 24.40 -22.51 12.89
CA GLY A 440 25.44 -21.50 13.09
C GLY A 440 24.89 -20.07 13.17
N ALA A 441 23.80 -19.79 12.47
CA ALA A 441 23.17 -18.47 12.47
C ALA A 441 22.40 -18.16 13.75
N ILE A 442 21.93 -19.16 14.51
CA ILE A 442 21.09 -18.96 15.71
C ILE A 442 21.86 -19.12 17.03
N PRO A 443 21.43 -18.44 18.12
CA PRO A 443 22.03 -18.60 19.45
C PRO A 443 21.91 -20.04 19.99
N GLU A 444 22.83 -20.42 20.89
CA GLU A 444 22.92 -21.77 21.46
C GLU A 444 21.61 -22.26 22.10
N VAL A 445 20.88 -21.37 22.79
CA VAL A 445 19.58 -21.68 23.40
C VAL A 445 18.53 -22.05 22.34
N ALA A 446 18.45 -21.27 21.27
CA ALA A 446 17.53 -21.53 20.17
C ALA A 446 17.91 -22.80 19.41
N ARG A 447 19.22 -23.03 19.22
CA ARG A 447 19.76 -24.27 18.64
C ARG A 447 19.34 -25.50 19.43
N ARG A 448 19.54 -25.50 20.75
CA ARG A 448 19.11 -26.61 21.63
C ARG A 448 17.62 -26.88 21.53
N ARG A 449 16.79 -25.83 21.56
CA ARG A 449 15.33 -25.96 21.43
C ARG A 449 14.92 -26.56 20.08
N LEU A 450 15.56 -26.11 19.00
CA LEU A 450 15.30 -26.62 17.65
C LEU A 450 15.75 -28.08 17.50
N GLN A 451 16.88 -28.46 18.07
CA GLN A 451 17.35 -29.86 18.10
C GLN A 451 16.39 -30.76 18.89
N GLN A 452 15.91 -30.32 20.05
CA GLN A 452 14.91 -31.05 20.83
C GLN A 452 13.61 -31.24 20.03
N GLU A 453 13.13 -30.21 19.34
CA GLU A 453 11.94 -30.29 18.49
C GLU A 453 12.17 -31.22 17.29
N MET A 454 13.39 -31.30 16.76
CA MET A 454 13.73 -32.30 15.75
C MET A 454 13.67 -33.71 16.34
N GLU A 455 14.24 -33.97 17.51
CA GLU A 455 14.24 -35.32 18.11
C GLU A 455 12.85 -35.78 18.55
N LEU A 456 12.09 -34.91 19.21
CA LEU A 456 10.82 -35.23 19.87
C LEU A 456 9.58 -34.90 19.02
N GLY A 457 9.76 -34.12 17.95
CA GLY A 457 8.66 -33.63 17.13
C GLY A 457 7.99 -34.75 16.34
N ARG A 458 6.65 -34.73 16.34
CA ARG A 458 5.82 -35.69 15.61
C ARG A 458 6.02 -35.54 14.09
N PRO A 459 5.92 -36.65 13.33
CA PRO A 459 5.93 -36.55 11.87
C PRO A 459 4.77 -35.69 11.38
N VAL A 460 5.06 -34.86 10.40
CA VAL A 460 4.12 -33.91 9.80
C VAL A 460 3.85 -34.34 8.36
N SER A 461 2.62 -34.15 7.88
CA SER A 461 2.25 -34.46 6.48
C SER A 461 3.12 -33.66 5.50
N GLU A 462 3.52 -34.30 4.39
CA GLU A 462 4.30 -33.64 3.33
C GLU A 462 3.60 -32.41 2.75
N GLN A 463 2.26 -32.42 2.71
CA GLN A 463 1.48 -31.24 2.29
C GLN A 463 1.75 -30.05 3.22
N LEU A 464 1.70 -30.27 4.54
CA LEU A 464 1.95 -29.21 5.51
C LEU A 464 3.41 -28.72 5.45
N LEU A 465 4.36 -29.61 5.20
CA LEU A 465 5.76 -29.22 4.97
C LEU A 465 5.90 -28.32 3.73
N ARG A 466 5.23 -28.66 2.63
CA ARG A 466 5.22 -27.84 1.40
C ARG A 466 4.56 -26.48 1.62
N ASP A 467 3.43 -26.45 2.31
CA ASP A 467 2.69 -25.22 2.59
C ASP A 467 3.49 -24.28 3.50
N GLU A 468 4.16 -24.83 4.53
CA GLU A 468 5.03 -24.03 5.39
C GLU A 468 6.27 -23.51 4.61
N LYS A 469 6.90 -24.32 3.74
CA LYS A 469 7.99 -23.85 2.86
C LYS A 469 7.52 -22.68 1.98
N ARG A 470 6.35 -22.79 1.33
CA ARG A 470 5.76 -21.72 0.52
C ARG A 470 5.46 -20.47 1.35
N ARG A 471 4.88 -20.64 2.54
CA ARG A 471 4.58 -19.54 3.47
C ARG A 471 5.85 -18.77 3.84
N VAL A 472 6.94 -19.48 4.13
CA VAL A 472 8.23 -18.87 4.48
C VAL A 472 8.83 -18.09 3.30
N VAL A 473 8.82 -18.67 2.09
CA VAL A 473 9.27 -17.97 0.88
C VAL A 473 8.47 -16.70 0.62
N GLY A 474 7.13 -16.79 0.67
CA GLY A 474 6.26 -15.62 0.49
C GLY A 474 6.47 -14.54 1.57
N MET A 475 6.73 -14.94 2.81
CA MET A 475 7.08 -14.01 3.89
C MET A 475 8.39 -13.28 3.60
N ILE A 476 9.43 -13.98 3.14
CA ILE A 476 10.73 -13.39 2.81
C ILE A 476 10.57 -12.37 1.67
N ARG A 477 9.78 -12.69 0.65
CA ARG A 477 9.49 -11.76 -0.46
C ARG A 477 8.85 -10.45 0.02
N ARG A 478 7.86 -10.54 0.92
CA ARG A 478 7.25 -9.33 1.52
C ARG A 478 8.28 -8.50 2.29
N LEU A 479 9.14 -9.15 3.07
CA LEU A 479 10.20 -8.49 3.81
C LEU A 479 11.26 -7.84 2.90
N GLN A 480 11.52 -8.43 1.72
CA GLN A 480 12.38 -7.82 0.71
C GLN A 480 11.72 -6.60 0.05
N GLN A 481 10.43 -6.67 -0.26
CA GLN A 481 9.67 -5.54 -0.81
C GLN A 481 9.59 -4.37 0.16
N GLU A 482 9.46 -4.66 1.46
CA GLU A 482 9.50 -3.66 2.53
C GLU A 482 10.91 -3.10 2.80
N GLY A 483 11.95 -3.64 2.15
CA GLY A 483 13.35 -3.23 2.35
C GLY A 483 13.95 -3.67 3.69
N LEU A 484 13.26 -4.54 4.44
CA LEU A 484 13.70 -5.04 5.75
C LEU A 484 14.75 -6.14 5.63
N ILE A 485 14.79 -6.83 4.48
CA ILE A 485 15.77 -7.88 4.18
C ILE A 485 16.38 -7.58 2.82
N VAL A 486 17.71 -7.59 2.74
CA VAL A 486 18.44 -7.47 1.48
C VAL A 486 19.17 -8.78 1.22
N LYS A 487 19.01 -9.33 0.01
CA LYS A 487 19.82 -10.46 -0.43
C LYS A 487 21.21 -9.93 -0.73
N GLU A 488 22.24 -10.41 -0.02
CA GLU A 488 23.61 -10.15 -0.44
C GLU A 488 23.81 -10.80 -1.82
N SER A 489 23.84 -9.95 -2.84
CA SER A 489 24.25 -10.34 -4.19
C SER A 489 25.76 -10.59 -4.12
N LYS A 490 26.18 -11.86 -4.15
CA LYS A 490 27.55 -12.17 -4.57
C LYS A 490 27.70 -11.68 -6.01
N THR A 491 28.43 -10.57 -6.16
CA THR A 491 29.18 -10.22 -7.38
C THR A 491 30.09 -11.36 -7.80
#